data_AF-A0A7S3PJU4-F1
#
_entry.id   AF-A0A7S3PJU4-F1
#
_cell.length_a   1.000
_cell.length_b   1.000
_cell.length_c   1.000
_cell.angle_alpha   90.00
_cell.angle_beta   90.00
_cell.angle_gamma   90.00
#
_symmetry.space_group_name_H-M   'P 1'
#
loop_
_entity.id
_entity.type
_entity.pdbx_description
1 polymer ?
#
loop_
_entity_poly.entity_id
_entity_poly.type
_entity_poly.pdbx_seq_one_letter_code
_entity_poly.pdbx_strand_id
1 'polypeptide(L)'
;MKGTKAYLVLYLAWFVLCLSQVRVAFGDDEGLDNYYEDQNIDVDSYYYDDAAAGDDSIDYEQVVETDFQKRFLKDNKKKSGVTTLGSGLQYEVIESVNNRESLPSPGPKTPCRIHYEGSTIDGSVFDSSYERGKPAVFRPESLVAGFKQALMMMKAGETWRVVVPAELAYGDKGSGEKIPPKATLIFTVKLLEVDPDFGLYEQLAMKMTEKVPGMPLQWWQTFAFGFYLFIRIYLKFGGGGFSGGSSGKTCEARHILVNDEKLANELKTKLTKKPKEFAKLAAEHSKCPSGKKGGSLGKFSPGQMVPAFDKVCFDPDIKLGEVVGPVKTQFGYHLISVDKRTGFEPPVEEESKKEK
;
A
#
# COMPACT_ATOMS: atom_id res chain seq x y z
N MET A 1 -40.93 -7.63 -9.99
CA MET A 1 -39.80 -8.51 -9.60
C MET A 1 -39.16 -9.18 -10.83
N LYS A 2 -38.29 -8.50 -11.59
CA LYS A 2 -37.46 -9.11 -12.67
C LYS A 2 -36.13 -8.36 -12.92
N GLY A 3 -35.52 -7.74 -11.90
CA GLY A 3 -34.32 -6.90 -12.07
C GLY A 3 -33.09 -7.28 -11.24
N THR A 4 -33.24 -8.10 -10.20
CA THR A 4 -32.17 -8.37 -9.23
C THR A 4 -31.31 -9.60 -9.53
N LYS A 5 -31.66 -10.40 -10.55
CA LYS A 5 -30.91 -11.62 -10.89
C LYS A 5 -29.70 -11.38 -11.83
N ALA A 6 -29.66 -10.26 -12.55
CA ALA A 6 -28.55 -9.96 -13.48
C ALA A 6 -27.28 -9.46 -12.76
N TYR A 7 -27.43 -8.75 -11.64
CA TYR A 7 -26.30 -8.22 -10.88
C TYR A 7 -25.55 -9.29 -10.09
N LEU A 8 -26.24 -10.34 -9.63
CA LEU A 8 -25.61 -11.42 -8.86
C LEU A 8 -24.73 -12.33 -9.74
N VAL A 9 -25.09 -12.51 -11.00
CA VAL A 9 -24.32 -13.33 -11.97
C VAL A 9 -23.07 -12.60 -12.44
N LEU A 10 -23.12 -11.27 -12.60
CA LEU A 10 -21.94 -10.47 -12.94
C LEU A 10 -20.96 -10.34 -11.75
N TYR A 11 -21.45 -10.31 -10.51
CA TYR A 11 -20.61 -10.28 -9.32
C TYR A 11 -19.91 -11.63 -9.06
N LEU A 12 -20.60 -12.76 -9.27
CA LEU A 12 -20.00 -14.10 -9.21
C LEU A 12 -19.02 -14.36 -10.36
N ALA A 13 -19.28 -13.83 -11.56
CA ALA A 13 -18.34 -13.93 -12.67
C ALA A 13 -17.04 -13.15 -12.42
N TRP A 14 -17.12 -11.97 -11.77
CA TRP A 14 -15.95 -11.20 -11.38
C TRP A 14 -15.17 -11.86 -10.22
N PHE A 15 -15.86 -12.49 -9.27
CA PHE A 15 -15.24 -13.22 -8.15
C PHE A 15 -14.53 -14.51 -8.60
N VAL A 16 -15.10 -15.23 -9.58
CA VAL A 16 -14.48 -16.43 -10.17
C VAL A 16 -13.31 -16.05 -11.11
N LEU A 17 -13.39 -14.93 -11.83
CA LEU A 17 -12.26 -14.42 -12.63
C LEU A 17 -11.09 -13.97 -11.74
N CYS A 18 -11.37 -13.39 -10.57
CA CYS A 18 -10.35 -13.02 -9.58
C CYS A 18 -9.64 -14.25 -8.96
N LEU A 19 -10.36 -15.38 -8.80
CA LEU A 19 -9.77 -16.65 -8.35
C LEU A 19 -9.03 -17.42 -9.46
N SER A 20 -9.28 -17.11 -10.74
CA SER A 20 -8.61 -17.75 -11.89
C SER A 20 -7.28 -17.10 -12.31
N GLN A 21 -6.95 -15.93 -11.75
CA GLN A 21 -5.69 -15.21 -12.05
C GLN A 21 -4.65 -15.29 -10.92
N VAL A 22 -4.89 -16.15 -9.90
CA VAL A 22 -3.88 -16.52 -8.87
C VAL A 22 -3.21 -17.86 -9.24
N ARG A 23 -3.08 -18.16 -10.53
CA ARG A 23 -2.36 -19.33 -11.01
C ARG A 23 -1.58 -18.99 -12.27
N VAL A 24 -0.50 -18.23 -12.10
CA VAL A 24 0.83 -18.43 -12.73
C VAL A 24 1.79 -17.45 -12.04
N ALA A 25 2.33 -17.91 -10.90
CA ALA A 25 3.68 -17.60 -10.45
C ALA A 25 4.12 -18.70 -9.46
N PHE A 26 3.80 -19.96 -9.80
CA PHE A 26 4.58 -21.10 -9.35
C PHE A 26 5.35 -21.52 -10.60
N GLY A 27 6.49 -20.87 -10.80
CA GLY A 27 7.58 -21.54 -11.48
C GLY A 27 8.08 -22.59 -10.50
N ASP A 28 8.20 -23.81 -10.99
CA ASP A 28 8.87 -24.89 -10.29
C ASP A 28 10.30 -24.42 -10.02
N ASP A 29 10.57 -24.02 -8.78
CA ASP A 29 11.94 -23.87 -8.28
C ASP A 29 12.13 -24.99 -7.26
N GLU A 30 12.55 -26.14 -7.79
CA GLU A 30 13.25 -27.14 -7.02
C GLU A 30 14.51 -26.48 -6.45
N GLY A 31 14.56 -26.22 -5.14
CA GLY A 31 15.81 -25.81 -4.52
C GLY A 31 15.73 -25.00 -3.24
N LEU A 32 14.90 -25.37 -2.26
CA LEU A 32 15.10 -24.96 -0.86
C LEU A 32 14.79 -26.11 0.10
N ASP A 33 15.29 -27.30 -0.24
CA ASP A 33 15.60 -28.33 0.75
C ASP A 33 17.08 -28.23 1.11
N ASN A 34 17.37 -28.30 2.41
CA ASN A 34 18.68 -28.25 3.08
C ASN A 34 19.17 -26.86 3.52
N TYR A 35 18.59 -26.39 4.63
CA TYR A 35 19.30 -25.52 5.59
C TYR A 35 19.03 -25.96 7.02
N TYR A 36 19.17 -27.26 7.28
CA TYR A 36 19.32 -27.83 8.63
C TYR A 36 20.27 -29.03 8.56
N GLU A 37 21.52 -28.76 8.25
CA GLU A 37 22.59 -29.69 8.58
C GLU A 37 23.89 -28.89 8.68
N ASP A 38 24.18 -28.48 9.91
CA ASP A 38 25.51 -28.41 10.52
C ASP A 38 25.45 -27.37 11.64
N GLN A 39 25.07 -27.83 12.84
CA GLN A 39 25.79 -27.61 14.10
C GLN A 39 25.22 -28.62 15.08
N ASN A 40 25.74 -29.85 15.03
CA ASN A 40 25.79 -30.69 16.22
C ASN A 40 26.58 -29.89 17.27
N ILE A 41 25.86 -29.19 18.14
CA ILE A 41 26.44 -28.73 19.40
C ILE A 41 26.69 -30.01 20.18
N ASP A 42 27.96 -30.43 20.21
CA ASP A 42 28.45 -31.45 21.12
C ASP A 42 28.06 -31.02 22.54
N VAL A 43 27.04 -31.68 23.10
CA VAL A 43 26.55 -31.40 24.46
C VAL A 43 27.39 -32.13 25.52
N ASP A 44 28.43 -32.85 25.11
CA ASP A 44 29.30 -33.60 26.00
C ASP A 44 30.73 -33.05 25.97
N SER A 45 31.32 -32.95 27.16
CA SER A 45 32.73 -32.61 27.44
C SER A 45 33.09 -31.12 27.48
N TYR A 46 32.76 -30.42 28.58
CA TYR A 46 33.69 -29.42 29.14
C TYR A 46 33.65 -29.40 30.68
N TYR A 47 34.73 -29.90 31.29
CA TYR A 47 35.07 -29.80 32.71
C TYR A 47 35.31 -28.33 33.12
N TYR A 48 34.76 -27.91 34.26
CA TYR A 48 35.06 -26.63 34.91
C TYR A 48 36.18 -26.82 35.95
N ASP A 49 37.28 -26.07 35.80
CA ASP A 49 38.17 -25.70 36.91
C ASP A 49 37.65 -24.38 37.49
N ASP A 50 37.55 -24.33 38.83
CA ASP A 50 37.15 -23.21 39.71
C ASP A 50 35.80 -23.38 40.43
N ALA A 51 35.66 -24.49 41.16
CA ALA A 51 34.77 -24.55 42.32
C ALA A 51 35.50 -23.99 43.56
N ALA A 52 35.45 -22.67 43.74
CA ALA A 52 35.75 -22.05 45.03
C ALA A 52 34.52 -22.19 45.94
N ALA A 53 34.70 -22.96 47.01
CA ALA A 53 33.72 -23.33 48.01
C ALA A 53 33.13 -22.13 48.79
N GLY A 54 31.84 -22.25 49.15
CA GLY A 54 31.30 -21.67 50.38
C GLY A 54 30.08 -20.74 50.22
N ASP A 55 28.88 -21.30 49.99
CA ASP A 55 27.57 -20.84 50.51
C ASP A 55 26.49 -21.86 50.11
N ASP A 56 25.89 -22.56 51.08
CA ASP A 56 24.88 -23.63 50.91
C ASP A 56 23.49 -23.11 50.46
N SER A 57 23.41 -21.94 49.81
CA SER A 57 22.17 -21.35 49.31
C SER A 57 22.18 -20.98 47.82
N ILE A 58 23.27 -21.29 47.11
CA ILE A 58 23.39 -21.02 45.68
C ILE A 58 22.67 -22.12 44.89
N ASP A 59 21.57 -21.76 44.23
CA ASP A 59 20.91 -22.58 43.22
C ASP A 59 21.86 -22.76 42.02
N TYR A 60 22.62 -23.86 42.05
CA TYR A 60 23.64 -24.19 41.06
C TYR A 60 23.07 -24.20 39.62
N GLU A 61 21.82 -24.61 39.44
CA GLU A 61 21.18 -24.67 38.11
C GLU A 61 20.95 -23.25 37.56
N GLN A 62 20.52 -22.30 38.39
CA GLN A 62 20.40 -20.90 38.00
C GLN A 62 21.74 -20.23 37.68
N VAL A 63 22.82 -20.60 38.39
CA VAL A 63 24.16 -20.05 38.12
C VAL A 63 24.68 -20.52 36.77
N VAL A 64 24.53 -21.81 36.48
CA VAL A 64 24.92 -22.41 35.20
C VAL A 64 24.11 -21.79 34.04
N GLU A 65 22.80 -21.68 34.19
CA GLU A 65 21.93 -21.08 33.17
C GLU A 65 22.30 -19.61 32.89
N THR A 66 22.51 -18.83 33.96
CA THR A 66 22.91 -17.41 33.83
C THR A 66 24.27 -17.27 33.12
N ASP A 67 25.20 -18.21 33.33
CA ASP A 67 26.50 -18.23 32.66
C ASP A 67 26.36 -18.54 31.17
N PHE A 68 25.49 -19.50 30.81
CA PHE A 68 25.22 -19.87 29.42
C PHE A 68 24.63 -18.69 28.62
N GLN A 69 23.65 -17.98 29.18
CA GLN A 69 23.04 -16.79 28.56
C GLN A 69 24.09 -15.70 28.29
N LYS A 70 24.95 -15.41 29.28
CA LYS A 70 26.02 -14.40 29.14
C LYS A 70 27.07 -14.81 28.11
N ARG A 71 27.46 -16.09 28.09
CA ARG A 71 28.44 -16.62 27.13
C ARG A 71 27.89 -16.55 25.71
N PHE A 72 26.63 -16.94 25.50
CA PHE A 72 25.95 -16.81 24.22
C PHE A 72 26.00 -15.37 23.70
N LEU A 73 25.61 -14.38 24.52
CA LEU A 73 25.67 -12.96 24.14
C LEU A 73 27.11 -12.50 23.82
N LYS A 74 28.11 -12.97 24.58
CA LYS A 74 29.52 -12.62 24.37
C LYS A 74 30.07 -13.19 23.07
N ASP A 75 29.61 -14.36 22.65
CA ASP A 75 30.06 -15.00 21.42
C ASP A 75 29.27 -14.53 20.20
N ASN A 76 27.97 -14.29 20.36
CA ASN A 76 27.12 -13.79 19.28
C ASN A 76 27.58 -12.42 18.76
N LYS A 77 27.98 -11.50 19.65
CA LYS A 77 28.51 -10.18 19.24
C LYS A 77 29.81 -10.23 18.43
N LYS A 78 30.49 -11.37 18.36
CA LYS A 78 31.72 -11.56 17.56
C LYS A 78 31.42 -12.07 16.15
N LYS A 79 30.19 -12.55 15.90
CA LYS A 79 29.80 -13.04 14.58
C LYS A 79 29.79 -11.88 13.58
N SER A 80 30.20 -12.16 12.35
CA SER A 80 30.11 -11.20 11.26
C SER A 80 28.65 -10.78 11.04
N GLY A 81 28.41 -9.51 10.70
CA GLY A 81 27.06 -8.97 10.49
C GLY A 81 26.28 -8.60 11.76
N VAL A 82 26.72 -9.08 12.94
CA VAL A 82 26.08 -8.72 14.22
C VAL A 82 26.53 -7.34 14.69
N THR A 83 25.55 -6.47 14.94
CA THR A 83 25.73 -5.16 15.56
C THR A 83 25.21 -5.18 16.99
N THR A 84 26.00 -4.67 17.94
CA THR A 84 25.59 -4.53 19.34
C THR A 84 25.37 -3.06 19.68
N LEU A 85 24.22 -2.74 20.27
CA LEU A 85 23.90 -1.39 20.74
C LEU A 85 24.40 -1.14 22.16
N GLY A 86 24.46 0.13 22.57
CA GLY A 86 24.81 0.52 23.94
C GLY A 86 23.84 -0.01 25.01
N SER A 87 22.62 -0.41 24.62
CA SER A 87 21.65 -1.07 25.50
C SER A 87 21.96 -2.54 25.75
N GLY A 88 22.90 -3.14 25.00
CA GLY A 88 23.19 -4.58 25.02
C GLY A 88 22.39 -5.39 23.99
N LEU A 89 21.39 -4.78 23.34
CA LEU A 89 20.65 -5.39 22.23
C LEU A 89 21.59 -5.73 21.08
N GLN A 90 21.47 -6.92 20.51
CA GLN A 90 22.23 -7.31 19.32
C GLN A 90 21.27 -7.59 18.17
N TYR A 91 21.67 -7.25 16.95
CA TYR A 91 20.89 -7.56 15.77
C TYR A 91 21.77 -7.81 14.55
N GLU A 92 21.21 -8.51 13.59
CA GLU A 92 21.77 -8.80 12.28
C GLU A 92 20.69 -8.54 11.22
N VAL A 93 21.06 -7.86 10.14
CA VAL A 93 20.16 -7.64 9.00
C VAL A 93 20.28 -8.84 8.08
N ILE A 94 19.24 -9.66 8.02
CA ILE A 94 19.19 -10.89 7.20
C ILE A 94 18.78 -10.55 5.77
N GLU A 95 17.73 -9.75 5.61
CA GLU A 95 17.29 -9.22 4.32
C GLU A 95 17.24 -7.70 4.42
N SER A 96 18.05 -7.03 3.60
CA SER A 96 18.04 -5.58 3.46
C SER A 96 17.12 -5.15 2.32
N VAL A 97 16.86 -3.85 2.24
CA VAL A 97 15.99 -3.23 1.23
C VAL A 97 16.73 -2.14 0.47
N ASN A 98 16.43 -2.00 -0.82
CA ASN A 98 16.94 -0.91 -1.63
C ASN A 98 16.26 0.42 -1.23
N ASN A 99 16.97 1.54 -1.38
CA ASN A 99 16.48 2.89 -1.06
C ASN A 99 15.94 3.00 0.38
N ARG A 100 16.66 2.41 1.34
CA ARG A 100 16.30 2.30 2.75
C ARG A 100 15.82 3.61 3.38
N GLU A 101 16.41 4.73 2.98
CA GLU A 101 16.11 6.08 3.48
C GLU A 101 14.69 6.53 3.11
N SER A 102 14.16 6.04 1.98
CA SER A 102 12.81 6.36 1.49
C SER A 102 11.71 5.53 2.16
N LEU A 103 12.08 4.48 2.89
CA LEU A 103 11.14 3.55 3.50
C LEU A 103 10.79 3.97 4.94
N PRO A 104 9.55 3.72 5.39
CA PRO A 104 9.12 4.10 6.73
C PRO A 104 9.71 3.16 7.80
N SER A 105 9.95 3.73 8.97
CA SER A 105 10.19 3.01 10.23
C SER A 105 9.04 3.32 11.18
N PRO A 106 8.57 2.37 12.01
CA PRO A 106 7.48 2.64 12.93
C PRO A 106 7.96 3.53 14.09
N GLY A 107 7.17 4.54 14.44
CA GLY A 107 7.29 5.22 15.72
C GLY A 107 6.72 4.38 16.88
N PRO A 108 6.90 4.78 18.15
CA PRO A 108 6.46 3.99 19.31
C PRO A 108 4.98 3.57 19.28
N LYS A 109 4.11 4.47 18.80
CA LYS A 109 2.66 4.30 18.74
C LYS A 109 2.15 3.86 17.38
N THR A 110 3.03 3.81 16.39
CA THR A 110 2.68 3.52 15.00
C THR A 110 2.44 2.02 14.86
N PRO A 111 1.24 1.59 14.44
CA PRO A 111 1.00 0.20 14.12
C PRO A 111 1.93 -0.27 12.99
N CYS A 112 2.40 -1.49 13.12
CA CYS A 112 3.18 -2.16 12.08
C CYS A 112 2.78 -3.61 11.98
N ARG A 113 2.78 -4.11 10.75
CA ARG A 113 2.43 -5.49 10.43
C ARG A 113 3.71 -6.26 10.18
N ILE A 114 3.87 -7.38 10.89
CA ILE A 114 5.11 -8.16 10.87
C ILE A 114 4.81 -9.65 10.73
N HIS A 115 5.73 -10.36 10.09
CA HIS A 115 5.95 -11.76 10.41
C HIS A 115 7.08 -11.87 11.43
N TYR A 116 6.96 -12.81 12.37
CA TYR A 116 8.01 -13.05 13.36
C TYR A 116 7.95 -14.46 13.90
N GLU A 117 9.09 -14.88 14.44
CA GLU A 117 9.25 -16.05 15.28
C GLU A 117 10.17 -15.71 16.43
N GLY A 118 9.79 -16.09 17.64
CA GLY A 118 10.55 -15.90 18.87
C GLY A 118 10.90 -17.24 19.51
N SER A 119 12.19 -17.42 19.81
CA SER A 119 12.71 -18.59 20.50
C SER A 119 13.65 -18.22 21.64
N THR A 120 13.84 -19.12 22.58
CA THR A 120 14.97 -19.08 23.52
C THR A 120 16.24 -19.60 22.84
N ILE A 121 17.40 -19.45 23.51
CA ILE A 121 18.71 -19.79 22.94
C ILE A 121 18.95 -21.30 22.77
N ASP A 122 18.16 -22.13 23.45
CA ASP A 122 18.08 -23.58 23.29
C ASP A 122 17.29 -24.01 22.02
N GLY A 123 16.68 -23.04 21.32
CA GLY A 123 15.87 -23.28 20.12
C GLY A 123 14.37 -23.46 20.39
N SER A 124 13.93 -23.46 21.65
CA SER A 124 12.51 -23.62 21.98
C SER A 124 11.71 -22.40 21.51
N VAL A 125 10.82 -22.59 20.53
CA VAL A 125 9.93 -21.54 19.99
C VAL A 125 8.81 -21.28 20.98
N PHE A 126 8.70 -20.03 21.46
CA PHE A 126 7.64 -19.64 22.38
C PHE A 126 6.44 -18.96 21.69
N ASP A 127 6.67 -18.29 20.56
CA ASP A 127 5.64 -17.57 19.80
C ASP A 127 6.04 -17.39 18.33
N SER A 128 5.15 -17.77 17.39
CA SER A 128 5.38 -17.63 15.94
C SER A 128 4.12 -17.17 15.21
N SER A 129 4.24 -16.15 14.36
CA SER A 129 3.13 -15.74 13.49
C SER A 129 2.96 -16.65 12.28
N TYR A 130 4.01 -17.40 11.91
CA TYR A 130 3.97 -18.39 10.85
C TYR A 130 3.13 -19.60 11.26
N GLU A 131 3.26 -20.09 12.49
CA GLU A 131 2.40 -21.16 13.04
C GLU A 131 0.91 -20.76 13.04
N ARG A 132 0.61 -19.47 13.18
CA ARG A 132 -0.76 -18.93 13.09
C ARG A 132 -1.25 -18.71 11.66
N GLY A 133 -0.37 -18.85 10.66
CA GLY A 133 -0.68 -18.65 9.25
C GLY A 133 -1.01 -17.21 8.84
N LYS A 134 -0.73 -16.21 9.69
CA LYS A 134 -1.02 -14.80 9.38
C LYS A 134 -0.08 -13.82 10.08
N PRO A 135 0.25 -12.68 9.45
CA PRO A 135 1.00 -11.60 10.10
C PRO A 135 0.32 -11.11 11.38
N ALA A 136 1.14 -10.64 12.32
CA ALA A 136 0.68 -9.96 13.52
C ALA A 136 0.81 -8.44 13.36
N VAL A 137 0.00 -7.70 14.10
CA VAL A 137 0.03 -6.23 14.12
C VAL A 137 0.35 -5.78 15.53
N PHE A 138 1.45 -5.04 15.67
CA PHE A 138 1.91 -4.52 16.96
C PHE A 138 2.17 -3.02 16.89
N ARG A 139 2.12 -2.39 18.06
CA ARG A 139 2.73 -1.07 18.29
C ARG A 139 4.03 -1.31 19.07
N PRO A 140 5.17 -0.72 18.67
CA PRO A 140 6.42 -0.94 19.39
C PRO A 140 6.33 -0.63 20.89
N GLU A 141 5.52 0.34 21.33
CA GLU A 141 5.35 0.67 22.74
C GLU A 141 4.77 -0.46 23.61
N SER A 142 4.06 -1.41 23.00
CA SER A 142 3.41 -2.53 23.70
C SER A 142 4.32 -3.76 23.81
N LEU A 143 5.52 -3.72 23.23
CA LEU A 143 6.47 -4.82 23.20
C LEU A 143 7.56 -4.64 24.25
N VAL A 144 8.28 -5.73 24.56
CA VAL A 144 9.48 -5.69 25.41
C VAL A 144 10.53 -4.73 24.86
N ALA A 145 11.35 -4.15 25.74
CA ALA A 145 12.21 -3.01 25.42
C ALA A 145 13.17 -3.27 24.25
N GLY A 146 13.75 -4.46 24.15
CA GLY A 146 14.67 -4.82 23.08
C GLY A 146 13.97 -4.97 21.72
N PHE A 147 12.83 -5.64 21.69
CA PHE A 147 12.03 -5.77 20.46
C PHE A 147 11.53 -4.39 20.01
N LYS A 148 11.02 -3.56 20.93
CA LYS A 148 10.64 -2.17 20.65
C LYS A 148 11.78 -1.39 19.98
N GLN A 149 12.99 -1.46 20.54
CA GLN A 149 14.17 -0.77 19.99
C GLN A 149 14.49 -1.26 18.58
N ALA A 150 14.57 -2.59 18.37
CA ALA A 150 14.87 -3.15 17.05
C ALA A 150 13.85 -2.71 16.00
N LEU A 151 12.55 -2.89 16.31
CA LEU A 151 11.46 -2.63 15.37
C LEU A 151 11.40 -1.15 14.92
N MET A 152 11.73 -0.23 15.82
CA MET A 152 11.77 1.21 15.50
C MET A 152 12.99 1.60 14.62
N MET A 153 14.02 0.78 14.54
CA MET A 153 15.16 1.00 13.65
C MET A 153 15.01 0.33 12.28
N MET A 154 14.19 -0.72 12.21
CA MET A 154 13.87 -1.45 10.98
C MET A 154 13.14 -0.56 9.96
N LYS A 155 13.25 -0.93 8.69
CA LYS A 155 12.52 -0.34 7.57
C LYS A 155 11.55 -1.34 6.98
N ALA A 156 10.41 -0.86 6.50
CA ALA A 156 9.44 -1.73 5.83
C ALA A 156 10.10 -2.52 4.69
N GLY A 157 9.90 -3.84 4.69
CA GLY A 157 10.51 -4.83 3.81
C GLY A 157 11.71 -5.56 4.41
N GLU A 158 12.35 -5.06 5.47
CA GLU A 158 13.53 -5.69 6.05
C GLU A 158 13.21 -6.93 6.89
N THR A 159 14.14 -7.89 6.88
CA THR A 159 14.15 -9.03 7.79
C THR A 159 15.38 -8.97 8.68
N TRP A 160 15.18 -8.93 10.00
CA TRP A 160 16.25 -8.86 10.99
C TRP A 160 16.21 -10.07 11.92
N ARG A 161 17.38 -10.54 12.33
CA ARG A 161 17.53 -11.40 13.51
C ARG A 161 17.93 -10.52 14.69
N VAL A 162 17.21 -10.61 15.79
CA VAL A 162 17.36 -9.75 16.97
C VAL A 162 17.58 -10.64 18.18
N VAL A 163 18.67 -10.42 18.91
CA VAL A 163 19.00 -11.11 20.15
C VAL A 163 18.83 -10.13 21.31
N VAL A 164 17.88 -10.45 22.20
CA VAL A 164 17.41 -9.59 23.28
C VAL A 164 17.85 -10.17 24.63
N PRO A 165 18.81 -9.54 25.32
CA PRO A 165 19.17 -9.91 26.70
C PRO A 165 17.96 -9.83 27.64
N ALA A 166 18.00 -10.60 28.72
CA ALA A 166 16.89 -10.71 29.67
C ALA A 166 16.45 -9.34 30.22
N GLU A 167 17.39 -8.43 30.46
CA GLU A 167 17.15 -7.07 30.98
C GLU A 167 16.33 -6.20 30.02
N LEU A 168 16.34 -6.53 28.72
CA LEU A 168 15.54 -5.90 27.68
C LEU A 168 14.30 -6.73 27.28
N ALA A 169 14.08 -7.87 27.94
CA ALA A 169 12.98 -8.80 27.71
C ALA A 169 12.09 -8.91 28.98
N TYR A 170 12.05 -10.10 29.60
CA TYR A 170 11.20 -10.41 30.77
C TYR A 170 11.98 -10.53 32.09
N GLY A 171 13.28 -10.24 32.08
CA GLY A 171 14.14 -10.15 33.26
C GLY A 171 14.22 -11.41 34.11
N ASP A 172 14.48 -11.25 35.40
CA ASP A 172 14.68 -12.35 36.36
C ASP A 172 13.45 -13.22 36.58
N LYS A 173 12.26 -12.80 36.14
CA LYS A 173 11.02 -13.54 36.37
C LYS A 173 10.62 -14.43 35.20
N GLY A 174 11.07 -14.14 33.98
CA GLY A 174 10.55 -14.80 32.79
C GLY A 174 9.08 -14.42 32.53
N SER A 175 8.39 -15.23 31.72
CA SER A 175 6.99 -14.99 31.36
C SER A 175 6.26 -16.30 31.01
N GLY A 176 5.21 -16.59 31.77
CA GLY A 176 4.42 -17.81 31.61
C GLY A 176 5.26 -19.07 31.78
N GLU A 177 4.88 -20.13 31.08
CA GLU A 177 5.58 -21.43 31.12
C GLU A 177 6.69 -21.54 30.07
N LYS A 178 6.63 -20.73 29.01
CA LYS A 178 7.49 -20.88 27.83
C LYS A 178 8.76 -20.02 27.87
N ILE A 179 8.81 -19.01 28.73
CA ILE A 179 9.96 -18.11 28.84
C ILE A 179 10.51 -18.18 30.26
N PRO A 180 11.65 -18.86 30.49
CA PRO A 180 12.20 -19.01 31.83
C PRO A 180 12.80 -17.68 32.36
N PRO A 181 13.04 -17.61 33.69
CA PRO A 181 13.86 -16.57 34.31
C PRO A 181 15.16 -16.29 33.57
N LYS A 182 15.54 -15.02 33.43
CA LYS A 182 16.83 -14.58 32.87
C LYS A 182 17.10 -15.04 31.42
N ALA A 183 16.08 -15.45 30.70
CA ALA A 183 16.21 -15.92 29.32
C ALA A 183 16.60 -14.77 28.36
N THR A 184 17.63 -15.02 27.55
CA THR A 184 17.88 -14.28 26.31
C THR A 184 16.93 -14.79 25.23
N LEU A 185 16.29 -13.87 24.52
CA LEU A 185 15.36 -14.20 23.45
C LEU A 185 15.98 -13.93 22.08
N ILE A 186 15.66 -14.77 21.11
CA ILE A 186 16.03 -14.60 19.71
C ILE A 186 14.74 -14.39 18.91
N PHE A 187 14.69 -13.33 18.13
CA PHE A 187 13.58 -13.07 17.22
C PHE A 187 14.07 -12.99 15.78
N THR A 188 13.41 -13.67 14.86
CA THR A 188 13.51 -13.39 13.43
C THR A 188 12.28 -12.60 13.04
N VAL A 189 12.46 -11.37 12.54
CA VAL A 189 11.37 -10.41 12.33
C VAL A 189 11.42 -9.91 10.90
N LYS A 190 10.32 -10.05 10.16
CA LYS A 190 10.11 -9.43 8.85
C LYS A 190 9.09 -8.31 8.97
N LEU A 191 9.54 -7.07 8.84
CA LEU A 191 8.67 -5.89 8.91
C LEU A 191 7.98 -5.72 7.56
N LEU A 192 6.69 -6.04 7.47
CA LEU A 192 5.96 -5.99 6.20
C LEU A 192 5.48 -4.59 5.87
N GLU A 193 4.92 -3.90 6.86
CA GLU A 193 4.26 -2.61 6.65
C GLU A 193 4.29 -1.74 7.91
N VAL A 194 4.41 -0.43 7.71
CA VAL A 194 4.24 0.60 8.73
C VAL A 194 3.07 1.46 8.30
N ASP A 195 1.97 1.40 9.05
CA ASP A 195 0.75 2.14 8.71
C ASP A 195 0.19 2.87 9.95
N PRO A 196 0.31 4.20 10.00
CA PRO A 196 -0.29 5.00 11.07
C PRO A 196 -1.81 4.82 11.19
N ASP A 197 -2.48 4.42 10.11
CA ASP A 197 -3.93 4.29 10.04
C ASP A 197 -4.43 2.88 10.36
N PHE A 198 -3.53 1.91 10.62
CA PHE A 198 -3.93 0.53 10.93
C PHE A 198 -4.76 0.50 12.23
N GLY A 199 -5.98 -0.03 12.15
CA GLY A 199 -6.93 -0.04 13.27
C GLY A 199 -7.87 1.18 13.34
N LEU A 200 -7.66 2.21 12.51
CA LEU A 200 -8.62 3.32 12.38
C LEU A 200 -9.95 2.82 11.83
N TYR A 201 -9.91 1.82 10.94
CA TYR A 201 -11.11 1.24 10.34
C TYR A 201 -11.94 0.44 11.36
N GLU A 202 -11.37 -0.40 12.23
CA GLU A 202 -12.16 -1.03 13.31
C GLU A 202 -12.74 -0.01 14.26
N GLN A 203 -11.98 1.04 14.62
CA GLN A 203 -12.48 2.09 15.50
C GLN A 203 -13.61 2.89 14.87
N LEU A 204 -13.48 3.25 13.59
CA LEU A 204 -14.53 3.92 12.82
C LEU A 204 -15.74 3.00 12.63
N ALA A 205 -15.52 1.73 12.28
CA ALA A 205 -16.57 0.74 12.13
C ALA A 205 -17.33 0.52 13.44
N MET A 206 -16.64 0.40 14.58
CA MET A 206 -17.28 0.30 15.90
C MET A 206 -18.11 1.54 16.25
N LYS A 207 -17.56 2.75 16.06
CA LYS A 207 -18.31 4.01 16.29
C LYS A 207 -19.51 4.17 15.35
N MET A 208 -19.41 3.69 14.11
CA MET A 208 -20.50 3.73 13.15
C MET A 208 -21.57 2.65 13.43
N THR A 209 -21.15 1.48 13.92
CA THR A 209 -22.04 0.38 14.35
C THR A 209 -22.88 0.81 15.55
N GLU A 210 -22.32 1.58 16.49
CA GLU A 210 -23.07 2.19 17.60
C GLU A 210 -24.18 3.13 17.10
N LYS A 211 -23.92 3.90 16.04
CA LYS A 211 -24.87 4.88 15.49
C LYS A 211 -25.91 4.30 14.53
N VAL A 212 -25.70 3.08 14.03
CA VAL A 212 -26.61 2.41 13.09
C VAL A 212 -26.79 0.94 13.49
N PRO A 213 -27.68 0.65 14.45
CA PRO A 213 -27.93 -0.71 14.89
C PRO A 213 -28.58 -1.56 13.77
N GLY A 214 -28.20 -2.84 13.68
CA GLY A 214 -28.84 -3.83 12.80
C GLY A 214 -28.10 -4.19 11.52
N MET A 215 -26.93 -3.60 11.24
CA MET A 215 -26.09 -4.00 10.11
C MET A 215 -25.04 -5.05 10.55
N PRO A 216 -24.87 -6.18 9.84
CA PRO A 216 -23.88 -7.19 10.19
C PRO A 216 -22.44 -6.65 10.11
N LEU A 217 -21.57 -7.01 11.06
CA LEU A 217 -20.18 -6.53 11.16
C LEU A 217 -19.38 -6.71 9.85
N GLN A 218 -19.67 -7.77 9.10
CA GLN A 218 -19.01 -8.07 7.84
C GLN A 218 -19.34 -7.06 6.73
N TRP A 219 -20.56 -6.51 6.72
CA TRP A 219 -20.94 -5.43 5.81
C TRP A 219 -20.24 -4.11 6.20
N TRP A 220 -20.13 -3.83 7.50
CA TRP A 220 -19.34 -2.69 7.99
C TRP A 220 -17.87 -2.79 7.61
N GLN A 221 -17.26 -3.97 7.72
CA GLN A 221 -15.90 -4.21 7.27
C GLN A 221 -15.74 -3.94 5.76
N THR A 222 -16.67 -4.40 4.93
CA THR A 222 -16.61 -4.13 3.47
C THR A 222 -16.81 -2.65 3.11
N PHE A 223 -17.76 -1.95 3.75
CA PHE A 223 -17.99 -0.53 3.52
C PHE A 223 -16.86 0.34 4.06
N ALA A 224 -16.36 0.06 5.26
CA ALA A 224 -15.24 0.79 5.86
C ALA A 224 -13.95 0.56 5.09
N PHE A 225 -13.67 -0.68 4.66
CA PHE A 225 -12.50 -0.99 3.83
C PHE A 225 -12.60 -0.36 2.44
N GLY A 226 -13.78 -0.40 1.79
CA GLY A 226 -14.01 0.24 0.50
C GLY A 226 -13.92 1.77 0.57
N PHE A 227 -14.46 2.38 1.63
CA PHE A 227 -14.37 3.82 1.87
C PHE A 227 -12.95 4.25 2.27
N TYR A 228 -12.23 3.44 3.05
CA TYR A 228 -10.81 3.65 3.35
C TYR A 228 -9.97 3.53 2.09
N LEU A 229 -10.17 2.52 1.24
CA LEU A 229 -9.46 2.39 -0.03
C LEU A 229 -9.76 3.58 -0.94
N PHE A 230 -11.02 4.01 -1.00
CA PHE A 230 -11.45 5.21 -1.70
C PHE A 230 -10.75 6.46 -1.13
N ILE A 231 -10.70 6.65 0.19
CA ILE A 231 -10.03 7.78 0.85
C ILE A 231 -8.50 7.71 0.68
N ARG A 232 -7.85 6.55 0.78
CA ARG A 232 -6.41 6.38 0.60
C ARG A 232 -6.02 6.66 -0.84
N ILE A 233 -6.80 6.17 -1.81
CA ILE A 233 -6.67 6.56 -3.21
C ILE A 233 -6.87 8.08 -3.29
N TYR A 234 -7.96 8.62 -2.77
CA TYR A 234 -8.27 10.04 -2.82
C TYR A 234 -7.20 10.94 -2.18
N LEU A 235 -6.63 10.58 -1.02
CA LEU A 235 -5.62 11.35 -0.28
C LEU A 235 -4.21 11.16 -0.85
N LYS A 236 -3.84 9.95 -1.30
CA LYS A 236 -2.57 9.70 -2.02
C LYS A 236 -2.55 10.42 -3.37
N PHE A 237 -3.73 10.65 -3.96
CA PHE A 237 -3.94 11.50 -5.13
C PHE A 237 -4.45 12.92 -4.77
N GLY A 238 -4.35 13.33 -3.50
CA GLY A 238 -4.48 14.73 -3.07
C GLY A 238 -5.83 15.39 -3.25
N GLY A 239 -6.95 14.67 -3.16
CA GLY A 239 -8.31 15.23 -3.20
C GLY A 239 -8.66 16.05 -4.44
N GLY A 240 -7.83 15.99 -5.47
CA GLY A 240 -8.12 16.39 -6.83
C GLY A 240 -8.19 15.12 -7.65
N GLY A 241 -9.31 14.93 -8.36
CA GLY A 241 -9.49 13.74 -9.21
C GLY A 241 -8.29 13.53 -10.14
N PHE A 242 -7.99 12.25 -10.43
CA PHE A 242 -7.13 11.77 -11.51
C PHE A 242 -6.34 12.90 -12.20
N SER A 243 -5.25 13.36 -11.58
CA SER A 243 -4.33 14.28 -12.24
C SER A 243 -3.54 13.48 -13.27
N GLY A 244 -4.12 13.40 -14.47
CA GLY A 244 -3.36 13.14 -15.67
C GLY A 244 -2.17 14.09 -15.70
N GLY A 245 -0.98 13.54 -15.94
CA GLY A 245 0.28 14.27 -15.86
C GLY A 245 0.20 15.64 -16.54
N SER A 246 0.66 16.66 -15.80
CA SER A 246 0.89 18.00 -16.33
C SER A 246 1.96 17.93 -17.42
N SER A 247 1.52 17.71 -18.66
CA SER A 247 2.35 17.81 -19.86
C SER A 247 2.60 19.27 -20.29
N GLY A 248 2.24 20.26 -19.46
CA GLY A 248 2.23 21.68 -19.83
C GLY A 248 1.18 22.03 -20.91
N LYS A 249 0.43 21.04 -21.40
CA LYS A 249 -0.59 21.19 -22.43
C LYS A 249 -1.85 21.80 -21.84
N THR A 250 -2.41 22.80 -22.52
CA THR A 250 -3.72 23.36 -22.13
C THR A 250 -4.59 23.58 -23.36
N CYS A 251 -5.90 23.45 -23.18
CA CYS A 251 -6.93 23.57 -24.19
C CYS A 251 -7.99 24.58 -23.73
N GLU A 252 -8.43 25.43 -24.66
CA GLU A 252 -9.63 26.26 -24.52
C GLU A 252 -10.65 25.73 -25.52
N ALA A 253 -11.81 25.30 -25.02
CA ALA A 253 -12.85 24.71 -25.85
C ALA A 253 -14.24 25.19 -25.42
N ARG A 254 -15.18 25.03 -26.35
CA ARG A 254 -16.60 25.29 -26.13
C ARG A 254 -17.42 24.08 -26.54
N HIS A 255 -18.55 23.88 -25.89
CA HIS A 255 -19.41 22.72 -26.15
C HIS A 255 -20.91 23.02 -26.14
N ILE A 256 -21.67 22.10 -26.71
CA ILE A 256 -23.13 22.00 -26.54
C ILE A 256 -23.44 20.61 -26.00
N LEU A 257 -24.14 20.56 -24.86
CA LEU A 257 -24.55 19.31 -24.22
C LEU A 257 -26.05 19.08 -24.41
N VAL A 258 -26.41 17.97 -25.04
CA VAL A 258 -27.81 17.54 -25.22
C VAL A 258 -27.99 16.08 -24.77
N ASN A 259 -29.20 15.69 -24.39
CA ASN A 259 -29.47 14.30 -23.96
C ASN A 259 -29.73 13.36 -25.15
N ASP A 260 -30.19 13.91 -26.28
CA ASP A 260 -30.65 13.14 -27.43
C ASP A 260 -29.64 13.20 -28.57
N GLU A 261 -29.25 12.03 -29.07
CA GLU A 261 -28.28 11.89 -30.16
C GLU A 261 -28.78 12.51 -31.48
N LYS A 262 -30.09 12.36 -31.77
CA LYS A 262 -30.72 12.93 -32.96
C LYS A 262 -30.60 14.46 -32.96
N LEU A 263 -30.87 15.09 -31.82
CA LEU A 263 -30.75 16.54 -31.66
C LEU A 263 -29.29 16.99 -31.82
N ALA A 264 -28.33 16.22 -31.28
CA ALA A 264 -26.91 16.51 -31.45
C ALA A 264 -26.49 16.49 -32.94
N ASN A 265 -26.97 15.52 -33.72
CA ASN A 265 -26.68 15.43 -35.15
C ASN A 265 -27.32 16.57 -35.97
N GLU A 266 -28.55 16.97 -35.63
CA GLU A 266 -29.21 18.13 -36.25
C GLU A 266 -28.43 19.43 -35.99
N LEU A 267 -28.01 19.64 -34.72
CA LEU A 267 -27.21 20.80 -34.33
C LEU A 267 -25.83 20.79 -35.01
N LYS A 268 -25.17 19.63 -35.11
CA LYS A 268 -23.92 19.49 -35.87
C LYS A 268 -24.09 19.96 -37.31
N THR A 269 -25.15 19.50 -37.98
CA THR A 269 -25.44 19.88 -39.37
C THR A 269 -25.67 21.38 -39.53
N LYS A 270 -26.35 22.02 -38.57
CA LYS A 270 -26.53 23.49 -38.54
C LYS A 270 -25.21 24.21 -38.32
N LEU A 271 -24.37 23.72 -37.41
CA LEU A 271 -23.07 24.31 -37.08
C LEU A 271 -22.05 24.18 -38.20
N THR A 272 -22.07 23.09 -38.96
CA THR A 272 -21.23 22.94 -40.17
C THR A 272 -21.58 23.99 -41.22
N LYS A 273 -22.86 24.35 -41.36
CA LYS A 273 -23.31 25.40 -42.30
C LYS A 273 -23.08 26.81 -41.76
N LYS A 274 -23.17 27.00 -40.44
CA LYS A 274 -23.11 28.32 -39.77
C LYS A 274 -22.32 28.26 -38.46
N PRO A 275 -20.97 28.24 -38.51
CA PRO A 275 -20.14 28.13 -37.30
C PRO A 275 -20.27 29.34 -36.36
N LYS A 276 -20.68 30.51 -36.89
CA LYS A 276 -20.91 31.74 -36.11
C LYS A 276 -22.13 31.66 -35.18
N GLU A 277 -23.08 30.74 -35.42
CA GLU A 277 -24.29 30.59 -34.59
C GLU A 277 -24.07 29.69 -33.35
N PHE A 278 -22.86 29.17 -33.14
CA PHE A 278 -22.58 28.25 -32.03
C PHE A 278 -22.94 28.82 -30.65
N ALA A 279 -22.60 30.08 -30.38
CA ALA A 279 -22.90 30.69 -29.09
C ALA A 279 -24.42 30.79 -28.85
N LYS A 280 -25.18 31.07 -29.91
CA LYS A 280 -26.65 31.14 -29.86
C LYS A 280 -27.26 29.75 -29.63
N LEU A 281 -26.84 28.75 -30.42
CA LEU A 281 -27.32 27.38 -30.28
C LEU A 281 -26.92 26.76 -28.93
N ALA A 282 -25.77 27.14 -28.37
CA ALA A 282 -25.37 26.74 -27.03
C ALA A 282 -26.29 27.36 -25.96
N ALA A 283 -26.67 28.63 -26.09
CA ALA A 283 -27.59 29.29 -25.17
C ALA A 283 -29.01 28.71 -25.23
N GLU A 284 -29.47 28.31 -26.42
CA GLU A 284 -30.82 27.78 -26.64
C GLU A 284 -30.97 26.29 -26.27
N HIS A 285 -29.94 25.46 -26.54
CA HIS A 285 -30.06 24.00 -26.48
C HIS A 285 -29.14 23.30 -25.49
N SER A 286 -28.08 23.96 -24.98
CA SER A 286 -27.14 23.30 -24.07
C SER A 286 -27.72 23.16 -22.68
N LYS A 287 -27.67 21.94 -22.12
CA LYS A 287 -28.00 21.66 -20.72
C LYS A 287 -26.89 22.03 -19.74
N CYS A 288 -25.70 22.38 -20.25
CA CYS A 288 -24.59 22.83 -19.42
C CYS A 288 -24.76 24.32 -19.06
N PRO A 289 -24.43 24.75 -17.82
CA PRO A 289 -24.42 26.16 -17.45
C PRO A 289 -23.56 27.06 -18.35
N SER A 290 -22.57 26.49 -19.04
CA SER A 290 -21.74 27.16 -20.04
C SER A 290 -22.54 27.68 -21.24
N GLY A 291 -23.75 27.16 -21.50
CA GLY A 291 -24.63 27.63 -22.58
C GLY A 291 -24.88 29.15 -22.51
N LYS A 292 -25.02 29.71 -21.30
CA LYS A 292 -25.17 31.16 -21.08
C LYS A 292 -23.94 31.98 -21.49
N LYS A 293 -22.78 31.33 -21.60
CA LYS A 293 -21.50 31.89 -22.05
C LYS A 293 -21.13 31.36 -23.45
N GLY A 294 -22.12 31.08 -24.28
CA GLY A 294 -21.91 30.56 -25.64
C GLY A 294 -21.25 29.19 -25.70
N GLY A 295 -21.35 28.40 -24.63
CA GLY A 295 -20.77 27.06 -24.50
C GLY A 295 -19.32 27.03 -24.03
N SER A 296 -18.70 28.17 -23.74
CA SER A 296 -17.27 28.25 -23.37
C SER A 296 -16.97 27.58 -22.02
N LEU A 297 -15.94 26.73 -22.00
CA LEU A 297 -15.45 26.03 -20.80
C LEU A 297 -14.22 26.69 -20.17
N GLY A 298 -13.67 27.73 -20.80
CA GLY A 298 -12.41 28.33 -20.40
C GLY A 298 -11.21 27.41 -20.67
N LYS A 299 -10.10 27.69 -19.99
CA LYS A 299 -8.82 26.99 -20.15
C LYS A 299 -8.74 25.81 -19.19
N PHE A 300 -8.41 24.63 -19.69
CA PHE A 300 -8.23 23.42 -18.90
C PHE A 300 -7.07 22.55 -19.41
N SER A 301 -6.61 21.64 -18.57
CA SER A 301 -5.50 20.72 -18.81
C SER A 301 -6.00 19.27 -18.96
N PRO A 302 -5.20 18.35 -19.54
CA PRO A 302 -5.57 16.94 -19.62
C PRO A 302 -5.90 16.36 -18.25
N GLY A 303 -6.94 15.54 -18.16
CA GLY A 303 -7.44 14.92 -16.93
C GLY A 303 -8.50 15.74 -16.19
N GLN A 304 -8.75 16.99 -16.59
CA GLN A 304 -9.75 17.83 -15.94
C GLN A 304 -11.18 17.62 -16.45
N MET A 305 -11.36 16.97 -17.61
CA MET A 305 -12.67 16.62 -18.15
C MET A 305 -12.83 15.09 -18.23
N VAL A 306 -14.04 14.64 -18.56
CA VAL A 306 -14.31 13.20 -18.74
C VAL A 306 -13.44 12.63 -19.88
N PRO A 307 -12.96 11.37 -19.79
CA PRO A 307 -11.95 10.84 -20.72
C PRO A 307 -12.30 10.95 -22.21
N ALA A 308 -13.57 10.73 -22.57
CA ALA A 308 -14.03 10.85 -23.96
C ALA A 308 -13.99 12.30 -24.48
N PHE A 309 -14.20 13.29 -23.61
CA PHE A 309 -14.12 14.71 -23.94
C PHE A 309 -12.67 15.16 -24.05
N ASP A 310 -11.84 14.77 -23.10
CA ASP A 310 -10.40 15.08 -23.10
C ASP A 310 -9.70 14.50 -24.34
N LYS A 311 -10.03 13.27 -24.74
CA LYS A 311 -9.47 12.67 -25.95
C LYS A 311 -9.66 13.58 -27.15
N VAL A 312 -10.87 14.13 -27.35
CA VAL A 312 -11.18 15.06 -28.45
C VAL A 312 -10.49 16.41 -28.27
N CYS A 313 -10.45 16.96 -27.06
CA CYS A 313 -9.84 18.26 -26.83
C CYS A 313 -8.32 18.27 -26.99
N PHE A 314 -7.64 17.14 -26.79
CA PHE A 314 -6.19 17.04 -26.91
C PHE A 314 -5.71 16.17 -28.10
N ASP A 315 -6.61 15.83 -29.04
CA ASP A 315 -6.26 15.11 -30.27
C ASP A 315 -5.62 16.05 -31.31
N PRO A 316 -4.34 15.85 -31.71
CA PRO A 316 -3.66 16.72 -32.66
C PRO A 316 -4.30 16.75 -34.06
N ASP A 317 -5.06 15.74 -34.45
CA ASP A 317 -5.65 15.63 -35.79
C ASP A 317 -6.88 16.54 -35.97
N ILE A 318 -7.42 17.06 -34.87
CA ILE A 318 -8.62 17.91 -34.88
C ILE A 318 -8.24 19.37 -35.11
N LYS A 319 -8.82 19.97 -36.15
CA LYS A 319 -8.60 21.37 -36.51
C LYS A 319 -9.28 22.31 -35.51
N LEU A 320 -8.58 23.40 -35.16
CA LEU A 320 -9.13 24.44 -34.31
C LEU A 320 -10.37 25.08 -34.97
N GLY A 321 -11.44 25.25 -34.20
CA GLY A 321 -12.73 25.79 -34.65
C GLY A 321 -13.66 24.80 -35.34
N GLU A 322 -13.23 23.56 -35.57
CA GLU A 322 -14.08 22.50 -36.10
C GLU A 322 -15.02 21.94 -35.02
N VAL A 323 -16.28 21.69 -35.38
CA VAL A 323 -17.26 21.08 -34.47
C VAL A 323 -17.20 19.56 -34.56
N VAL A 324 -16.61 18.94 -33.56
CA VAL A 324 -16.44 17.50 -33.40
C VAL A 324 -17.51 16.91 -32.49
N GLY A 325 -18.05 15.76 -32.87
CA GLY A 325 -19.11 15.06 -32.13
C GLY A 325 -20.16 14.44 -33.05
N PRO A 326 -21.26 13.88 -32.50
CA PRO A 326 -21.59 13.84 -31.07
C PRO A 326 -20.71 12.87 -30.28
N VAL A 327 -20.11 13.35 -29.19
CA VAL A 327 -19.31 12.54 -28.25
C VAL A 327 -20.20 12.12 -27.08
N LYS A 328 -20.39 10.82 -26.89
CA LYS A 328 -21.22 10.28 -25.80
C LYS A 328 -20.44 10.23 -24.49
N THR A 329 -21.02 10.77 -23.42
CA THR A 329 -20.50 10.69 -22.06
C THR A 329 -21.64 10.32 -21.08
N GLN A 330 -21.31 10.18 -19.79
CA GLN A 330 -22.31 10.00 -18.73
C GLN A 330 -23.32 11.15 -18.60
N PHE A 331 -22.99 12.34 -19.13
CA PHE A 331 -23.85 13.52 -19.05
C PHE A 331 -24.76 13.72 -20.28
N GLY A 332 -24.52 12.97 -21.35
CA GLY A 332 -25.23 13.09 -22.62
C GLY A 332 -24.28 13.14 -23.83
N TYR A 333 -24.73 13.79 -24.89
CA TYR A 333 -23.99 13.97 -26.13
C TYR A 333 -23.42 15.37 -26.22
N HIS A 334 -22.13 15.44 -26.49
CA HIS A 334 -21.37 16.69 -26.59
C HIS A 334 -21.00 16.99 -28.04
N LEU A 335 -21.29 18.21 -28.50
CA LEU A 335 -20.66 18.80 -29.67
C LEU A 335 -19.55 19.73 -29.17
N ILE A 336 -18.32 19.51 -29.60
CA ILE A 336 -17.10 20.12 -29.06
C ILE A 336 -16.44 20.93 -30.16
N SER A 337 -16.05 22.16 -29.86
CA SER A 337 -15.23 23.01 -30.73
C SER A 337 -14.03 23.47 -29.93
N VAL A 338 -12.84 23.21 -30.43
CA VAL A 338 -11.60 23.61 -29.75
C VAL A 338 -11.14 24.95 -30.31
N ASP A 339 -11.08 25.98 -29.46
CA ASP A 339 -10.76 27.34 -29.87
C ASP A 339 -9.24 27.58 -29.86
N LYS A 340 -8.53 27.03 -28.86
CA LYS A 340 -7.08 27.19 -28.72
C LYS A 340 -6.45 25.99 -28.02
N ARG A 341 -5.23 25.62 -28.43
CA ARG A 341 -4.37 24.65 -27.76
C ARG A 341 -2.97 25.22 -27.59
N THR A 342 -2.31 24.87 -26.49
CA THR A 342 -0.91 25.25 -26.21
C THR A 342 -0.15 24.06 -25.67
N GLY A 343 1.16 24.00 -25.92
CA GLY A 343 2.01 22.85 -25.56
C GLY A 343 1.96 21.70 -26.56
N PHE A 344 1.44 21.94 -27.77
CA PHE A 344 1.50 21.01 -28.90
C PHE A 344 2.62 21.45 -29.84
N GLU A 345 3.45 20.51 -30.29
CA GLU A 345 4.42 20.78 -31.36
C GLU A 345 3.66 21.23 -32.62
N PRO A 346 4.13 22.26 -33.33
CA PRO A 346 3.48 22.69 -34.57
C PRO A 346 3.48 21.53 -35.57
N PRO A 347 2.40 21.36 -36.37
CA PRO A 347 2.40 20.35 -37.42
C PRO A 347 3.57 20.64 -38.37
N VAL A 348 4.37 19.61 -38.65
CA VAL A 348 5.43 19.67 -39.66
C VAL A 348 4.75 20.07 -40.97
N GLU A 349 5.07 21.26 -41.49
CA GLU A 349 4.63 21.67 -42.82
C GLU A 349 5.23 20.66 -43.81
N GLU A 350 4.37 19.88 -44.48
CA GLU A 350 4.81 19.10 -45.65
C GLU A 350 5.27 20.09 -46.71
N GLU A 351 6.60 20.23 -46.85
CA GLU A 351 7.21 20.90 -47.98
C GLU A 351 6.67 20.27 -49.27
N SER A 352 5.87 21.06 -49.98
CA SER A 352 5.41 20.75 -51.31
C SER A 352 6.62 20.44 -52.19
N LYS A 353 6.74 19.18 -52.62
CA LYS A 353 7.50 18.81 -53.81
C LYS A 353 6.98 19.65 -54.98
N LYS A 354 7.72 20.70 -55.35
CA LYS A 354 7.69 21.26 -56.69
C LYS A 354 8.85 20.68 -57.47
N GLU A 355 8.55 19.63 -58.22
CA GLU A 355 9.24 19.32 -59.47
C GLU A 355 9.10 20.52 -60.40
N LYS A 356 10.22 21.15 -60.78
CA LYS A 356 10.73 21.17 -62.16
C LYS A 356 12.02 21.98 -62.25
#